data_AF-A0A9P4NFV6-F1
#
_entry.id   AF-A0A9P4NFV6-F1
#
_cell.length_a   1.000
_cell.length_b   1.000
_cell.length_c   1.000
_cell.angle_alpha   90.00
_cell.angle_beta   90.00
_cell.angle_gamma   90.00
#
_symmetry.space_group_name_H-M   'P 1'
#
loop_
_entity.id
_entity.type
_entity.pdbx_description
1 polymer ?
#
loop_
_entity_poly.entity_id
_entity_poly.type
_entity_poly.pdbx_seq_one_letter_code
_entity_poly.pdbx_strand_id
1 'polypeptide(L)'
;MTRSRPVKHLDKLFLIARSGDVAVYPGAGSAEVGGKFFTTSYSGTLSIHPGDDTHQLGLSGPRGLLFLVDLERPSASSIPKDKPTEWSVFQIGPDGGLTVNDNQNIPTRKFVTFLDTDGTYYVGICAAGVTPQRRTLSNITLIATKSSPPTGRT
;
A
#
# COMPACT_ATOMS: atom_id res chain seq x y z
N MET A 1 25.31 1.95 15.50
CA MET A 1 23.98 1.39 15.83
C MET A 1 22.95 2.07 14.93
N THR A 2 22.49 1.39 13.87
CA THR A 2 21.48 1.95 12.96
C THR A 2 20.11 1.64 13.53
N ARG A 3 19.38 2.65 14.01
CA ARG A 3 17.99 2.46 14.46
C ARG A 3 17.13 2.18 13.23
N SER A 4 16.55 0.98 13.17
CA SER A 4 15.51 0.67 12.20
C SER A 4 14.35 1.65 12.39
N ARG A 5 13.86 2.25 11.30
CA ARG A 5 12.68 3.12 11.33
C ARG A 5 11.41 2.28 11.52
N PRO A 6 10.36 2.84 12.16
CA PRO A 6 9.10 2.14 12.33
C PRO A 6 8.34 2.01 11.00
N VAL A 7 7.76 0.84 10.76
CA VAL A 7 6.83 0.59 9.63
C VAL A 7 5.41 0.84 10.11
N LYS A 8 4.63 1.62 9.36
CA LYS A 8 3.25 1.98 9.69
C LYS A 8 2.26 1.29 8.75
N HIS A 9 1.27 0.60 9.32
CA HIS A 9 0.20 -0.12 8.60
C HIS A 9 -0.99 0.80 8.26
N LEU A 10 -1.74 0.46 7.19
CA LEU A 10 -2.85 1.27 6.65
C LEU A 10 -4.24 0.60 6.84
N ASP A 11 -5.24 1.31 7.40
CA ASP A 11 -6.46 0.69 7.99
C ASP A 11 -7.86 1.25 7.58
N LYS A 12 -8.72 0.56 6.81
CA LYS A 12 -10.14 0.93 6.40
C LYS A 12 -10.30 1.62 5.01
N LEU A 13 -11.55 1.89 4.60
CA LEU A 13 -12.06 1.86 3.22
C LEU A 13 -11.56 2.91 2.20
N PHE A 14 -10.86 3.98 2.60
CA PHE A 14 -10.22 4.92 1.67
C PHE A 14 -8.85 5.36 2.23
N LEU A 15 -7.80 5.20 1.44
CA LEU A 15 -6.45 5.67 1.78
C LEU A 15 -6.40 7.20 1.72
N ILE A 16 -5.88 7.84 2.77
CA ILE A 16 -5.68 9.29 2.84
C ILE A 16 -4.21 9.56 3.14
N ALA A 17 -3.63 10.51 2.40
CA ALA A 17 -2.32 11.08 2.70
C ALA A 17 -2.51 12.41 3.44
N ARG A 18 -1.96 12.56 4.65
CA ARG A 18 -1.88 13.86 5.35
C ARG A 18 -0.46 14.04 5.88
N SER A 19 0.17 15.14 5.48
CA SER A 19 1.51 15.53 5.94
C SER A 19 2.60 14.46 5.72
N GLY A 20 2.56 13.77 4.57
CA GLY A 20 3.53 12.71 4.22
C GLY A 20 3.12 11.30 4.70
N ASP A 21 2.33 11.20 5.76
CA ASP A 21 1.85 9.91 6.27
C ASP A 21 0.62 9.40 5.50
N VAL A 22 0.67 8.14 5.06
CA VAL A 22 -0.54 7.42 4.64
C VAL A 22 -1.22 6.85 5.87
N ALA A 23 -2.52 7.10 5.97
CA ALA A 23 -3.38 6.48 6.95
C ALA A 23 -4.78 6.37 6.37
N VAL A 24 -5.70 5.93 7.19
CA VAL A 24 -7.11 5.98 6.88
C VAL A 24 -7.81 6.70 8.02
N TYR A 25 -8.59 7.73 7.69
CA TYR A 25 -9.26 8.55 8.69
C TYR A 25 -10.77 8.21 8.74
N PRO A 26 -11.38 8.19 9.94
CA PRO A 26 -12.84 8.26 10.05
C PRO A 26 -13.35 9.49 9.28
N GLY A 27 -14.28 9.29 8.35
CA GLY A 27 -14.87 10.38 7.54
C GLY A 27 -14.37 10.48 6.10
N ALA A 28 -13.52 9.55 5.63
CA ALA A 28 -13.21 9.39 4.21
C ALA A 28 -14.43 8.86 3.44
N GLY A 29 -15.46 9.69 3.24
CA GLY A 29 -16.74 9.27 2.67
C GLY A 29 -16.83 9.36 1.15
N SER A 30 -15.84 9.98 0.49
CA SER A 30 -15.80 10.14 -0.97
C SER A 30 -14.36 10.15 -1.49
N ALA A 31 -14.20 9.88 -2.79
CA ALA A 31 -12.92 9.97 -3.50
C ALA A 31 -12.28 11.37 -3.43
N GLU A 32 -13.07 12.41 -3.14
CA GLU A 32 -12.61 13.80 -3.01
C GLU A 32 -11.84 14.06 -1.71
N VAL A 33 -12.07 13.23 -0.68
CA VAL A 33 -11.34 13.25 0.61
C VAL A 33 -10.20 12.22 0.61
N GLY A 34 -10.14 11.35 -0.41
CA GLY A 34 -9.06 10.39 -0.62
C GLY A 34 -7.71 11.08 -0.81
N GLY A 35 -6.64 10.41 -0.38
CA GLY A 35 -5.27 10.88 -0.56
C GLY A 35 -4.93 11.00 -2.03
N LYS A 36 -4.29 12.11 -2.42
CA LYS A 36 -3.70 12.24 -3.75
C LYS A 36 -2.32 11.62 -3.72
N PHE A 37 -2.08 10.71 -4.64
CA PHE A 37 -0.78 10.06 -4.81
C PHE A 37 -0.21 10.44 -6.17
N PHE A 38 1.10 10.58 -6.24
CA PHE A 38 1.81 10.65 -7.52
C PHE A 38 2.63 9.38 -7.73
N THR A 39 2.93 9.10 -8.98
CA THR A 39 3.70 7.91 -9.36
C THR A 39 5.04 8.30 -9.94
N THR A 40 6.07 7.52 -9.62
CA THR A 40 7.37 7.56 -10.30
C THR A 40 7.64 6.20 -10.92
N SER A 41 8.23 6.19 -12.11
CA SER A 41 8.59 4.93 -12.76
C SER A 41 9.84 4.33 -12.13
N TYR A 42 9.84 3.02 -11.95
CA TYR A 42 10.96 2.26 -11.42
C TYR A 42 11.11 0.96 -12.22
N SER A 43 12.05 0.89 -13.16
CA SER A 43 12.37 -0.35 -13.89
C SER A 43 11.16 -1.13 -14.47
N GLY A 44 10.13 -0.42 -14.96
CA GLY A 44 8.91 -1.04 -15.52
C GLY A 44 7.75 -1.25 -14.52
N THR A 45 7.94 -0.87 -13.26
CA THR A 45 6.89 -0.75 -12.23
C THR A 45 6.76 0.70 -11.78
N LEU A 46 5.89 0.94 -10.81
CA LEU A 46 5.59 2.24 -10.23
C LEU A 46 5.91 2.26 -8.73
N SER A 47 6.50 3.35 -8.29
CA SER A 47 6.47 3.79 -6.89
C SER A 47 5.27 4.72 -6.71
N ILE A 48 4.57 4.61 -5.59
CA ILE A 48 3.39 5.41 -5.27
C ILE A 48 3.69 6.26 -4.04
N HIS A 49 3.54 7.57 -4.17
CA HIS A 49 3.98 8.55 -3.19
C HIS A 49 2.82 9.36 -2.63
N PRO A 50 2.70 9.48 -1.29
CA PRO A 50 1.59 10.15 -0.64
C PRO A 50 1.86 11.65 -0.42
N GLY A 51 1.79 12.44 -1.50
CA GLY A 51 1.93 13.89 -1.41
C GLY A 51 3.35 14.41 -1.05
N ASP A 52 4.28 13.52 -0.75
CA ASP A 52 5.72 13.76 -0.56
C ASP A 52 6.54 12.60 -1.17
N ASP A 53 7.71 12.90 -1.75
CA ASP A 53 8.58 11.92 -2.41
C ASP A 53 9.43 11.10 -1.44
N THR A 54 9.54 11.57 -0.20
CA THR A 54 10.25 10.85 0.86
C THR A 54 9.45 9.68 1.42
N HIS A 55 8.15 9.61 1.16
CA HIS A 55 7.28 8.50 1.54
C HIS A 55 6.87 7.68 0.32
N GLN A 56 6.71 6.38 0.50
CA GLN A 56 6.31 5.46 -0.55
C GLN A 56 5.41 4.35 0.02
N LEU A 57 4.38 3.99 -0.73
CA LEU A 57 3.65 2.76 -0.45
C LEU A 57 4.59 1.56 -0.62
N GLY A 58 4.48 0.63 0.30
CA GLY A 58 5.17 -0.65 0.27
C GLY A 58 4.28 -1.78 0.77
N LEU A 59 4.84 -2.98 0.73
CA LEU A 59 4.21 -4.21 1.19
C LEU A 59 5.15 -4.88 2.17
N SER A 60 4.70 -5.13 3.40
CA SER A 60 5.57 -5.71 4.43
C SER A 60 4.83 -6.74 5.26
N GLY A 61 5.44 -7.89 5.51
CA GLY A 61 4.83 -8.89 6.39
C GLY A 61 5.41 -10.29 6.24
N PRO A 62 5.02 -11.21 7.13
CA PRO A 62 5.44 -12.60 7.07
C PRO A 62 4.56 -13.44 6.12
N ARG A 63 5.15 -14.53 5.58
CA ARG A 63 4.47 -15.75 5.10
C ARG A 63 3.19 -15.52 4.28
N GLY A 64 3.33 -14.84 3.14
CA GLY A 64 2.32 -14.81 2.08
C GLY A 64 1.10 -13.92 2.32
N LEU A 65 1.05 -13.20 3.45
CA LEU A 65 0.20 -12.01 3.65
C LEU A 65 1.10 -10.81 3.92
N LEU A 66 1.22 -9.90 2.95
CA LEU A 66 1.99 -8.67 3.10
C LEU A 66 1.03 -7.50 3.32
N PHE A 67 1.23 -6.73 4.38
CA PHE A 67 0.42 -5.57 4.70
C PHE A 67 0.80 -4.42 3.78
N LEU A 68 -0.18 -3.64 3.33
CA LEU A 68 0.09 -2.35 2.71
C LEU A 68 0.55 -1.39 3.80
N VAL A 69 1.73 -0.79 3.59
CA VAL A 69 2.41 0.03 4.59
C VAL A 69 2.92 1.33 3.96
N ASP A 70 3.16 2.33 4.80
CA ASP A 70 3.92 3.52 4.45
C ASP A 70 5.40 3.34 4.84
N LEU A 71 6.29 3.68 3.91
CA LEU A 71 7.74 3.58 4.06
C LEU A 71 8.40 4.94 3.88
N GLU A 72 9.10 5.41 4.90
CA GLU A 72 9.87 6.65 4.86
C GLU A 72 11.31 6.41 4.36
N ARG A 73 11.60 6.90 3.15
CA ARG A 73 12.88 6.80 2.43
C ARG A 73 13.36 5.34 2.31
N PRO A 74 12.58 4.45 1.66
CA PRO A 74 12.93 3.04 1.55
C PRO A 74 14.20 2.86 0.71
N SER A 75 15.08 1.99 1.18
CA SER A 75 16.28 1.54 0.49
C SER A 75 16.68 0.15 0.98
N ALA A 76 17.52 -0.55 0.22
CA ALA A 76 18.03 -1.86 0.63
C ALA A 76 18.77 -1.83 1.98
N SER A 77 19.25 -0.66 2.43
CA SER A 77 19.91 -0.49 3.72
C SER A 77 18.97 -0.03 4.85
N SER A 78 17.81 0.56 4.55
CA SER A 78 16.83 1.02 5.55
C SER A 78 15.77 -0.04 5.88
N ILE A 79 15.53 -0.99 4.98
CA ILE A 79 14.57 -2.08 5.19
C ILE A 79 15.16 -3.19 6.07
N PRO A 80 14.45 -3.61 7.14
CA PRO A 80 14.89 -4.71 7.99
C PRO A 80 15.01 -6.03 7.22
N LYS A 81 16.15 -6.72 7.33
CA LYS A 81 16.39 -7.98 6.59
C LYS A 81 15.54 -9.16 7.09
N ASP A 82 15.04 -9.08 8.31
CA ASP A 82 14.22 -10.09 8.96
C ASP A 82 12.72 -9.98 8.60
N LYS A 83 12.32 -8.92 7.90
CA LYS A 83 10.96 -8.70 7.44
C LYS A 83 10.93 -8.62 5.91
N PRO A 84 10.24 -9.54 5.22
CA PRO A 84 9.99 -9.39 3.80
C PRO A 84 9.25 -8.07 3.55
N THR A 85 9.91 -7.16 2.84
CA THR A 85 9.34 -5.87 2.45
C THR A 85 9.65 -5.60 0.98
N GLU A 86 8.62 -5.28 0.22
CA GLU A 86 8.66 -4.94 -1.19
C GLU A 86 8.19 -3.49 -1.37
N TRP A 87 8.88 -2.71 -2.20
CA TRP A 87 8.50 -1.33 -2.55
C TRP A 87 8.78 -1.10 -4.04
N SER A 88 8.15 -0.07 -4.63
CA SER A 88 8.28 0.21 -6.07
C SER A 88 7.93 -1.00 -6.96
N VAL A 89 6.94 -1.79 -6.56
CA VAL A 89 6.51 -3.03 -7.25
C VAL A 89 5.12 -2.90 -7.88
N PHE A 90 4.53 -1.70 -7.90
CA PHE A 90 3.13 -1.56 -8.29
C PHE A 90 2.97 -1.39 -9.81
N GLN A 91 1.79 -1.77 -10.32
CA GLN A 91 1.36 -1.49 -11.67
C GLN A 91 -0.09 -1.00 -11.66
N ILE A 92 -0.46 -0.20 -12.65
CA ILE A 92 -1.85 0.24 -12.86
C ILE A 92 -2.32 -0.35 -14.18
N GLY A 93 -3.36 -1.18 -14.10
CA GLY A 93 -4.01 -1.79 -15.24
C GLY A 93 -4.81 -0.79 -16.08
N PRO A 94 -5.24 -1.19 -17.29
CA PRO A 94 -6.01 -0.32 -18.19
C PRO A 94 -7.37 0.13 -17.61
N ASP A 95 -7.91 -0.61 -16.65
CA ASP A 95 -9.13 -0.30 -15.89
C ASP A 95 -8.88 0.52 -14.62
N GLY A 96 -7.62 0.93 -14.37
CA GLY A 96 -7.21 1.60 -13.14
C GLY A 96 -6.95 0.64 -11.97
N GLY A 97 -7.08 -0.67 -12.16
CA GLY A 97 -6.79 -1.67 -11.13
C GLY A 97 -5.34 -1.63 -10.71
N LEU A 98 -5.09 -1.47 -9.41
CA LEU A 98 -3.75 -1.57 -8.85
C LEU A 98 -3.37 -3.05 -8.72
N THR A 99 -2.18 -3.40 -9.20
CA THR A 99 -1.59 -4.74 -9.08
C THR A 99 -0.13 -4.65 -8.62
N VAL A 100 0.48 -5.80 -8.35
CA VAL A 100 1.87 -5.93 -7.91
C VAL A 100 2.62 -6.80 -8.91
N ASN A 101 3.78 -6.31 -9.36
CA ASN A 101 4.78 -7.04 -10.13
C ASN A 101 6.09 -7.02 -9.35
N ASP A 102 6.35 -8.14 -8.69
CA ASP A 102 7.54 -8.43 -7.89
C ASP A 102 8.46 -9.44 -8.59
N ASN A 103 8.25 -9.68 -9.90
CA ASN A 103 8.86 -10.74 -10.69
C ASN A 103 8.65 -12.16 -10.09
N GLN A 104 7.75 -12.32 -9.13
CA GLN A 104 7.37 -13.64 -8.65
C GLN A 104 6.30 -14.18 -9.59
N ASN A 105 6.50 -15.42 -10.05
CA ASN A 105 5.56 -16.11 -10.93
C ASN A 105 4.33 -16.62 -10.15
N ILE A 106 3.74 -15.74 -9.31
CA ILE A 106 2.55 -15.99 -8.49
C ILE A 106 1.43 -15.08 -9.03
N PRO A 107 0.79 -15.44 -10.15
CA PRO A 107 -0.23 -14.63 -10.83
C PRO A 107 -1.55 -14.46 -10.07
N THR A 108 -1.60 -14.80 -8.78
CA THR A 108 -2.85 -14.85 -7.98
C THR A 108 -2.78 -14.07 -6.68
N ARG A 109 -1.79 -13.17 -6.53
CA ARG A 109 -1.77 -12.23 -5.41
C ARG A 109 -2.95 -11.27 -5.54
N LYS A 110 -3.87 -11.30 -4.57
CA LYS A 110 -5.07 -10.44 -4.51
C LYS A 110 -4.95 -9.48 -3.34
N PHE A 111 -5.42 -8.25 -3.54
CA PHE A 111 -5.65 -7.35 -2.43
C PHE A 111 -6.78 -7.90 -1.56
N VAL A 112 -6.58 -7.83 -0.25
CA VAL A 112 -7.52 -8.30 0.75
C VAL A 112 -7.65 -7.27 1.85
N THR A 113 -8.84 -7.19 2.43
CA THR A 113 -9.06 -6.59 3.74
C THR A 113 -9.26 -7.68 4.77
N PHE A 114 -8.79 -7.46 6.00
CA PHE A 114 -8.92 -8.41 7.09
C PHE A 114 -8.93 -7.74 8.45
N LEU A 115 -9.65 -8.34 9.39
CA LEU A 115 -9.61 -7.98 10.80
C LEU A 115 -8.45 -8.72 11.47
N ASP A 116 -7.51 -7.99 12.08
CA ASP A 116 -6.42 -8.59 12.85
C ASP A 116 -6.83 -8.80 14.32
N THR A 117 -5.95 -9.47 15.07
CA THR A 117 -6.14 -9.85 16.48
C THR A 117 -6.23 -8.68 17.45
N ASP A 118 -5.81 -7.48 17.02
CA ASP A 118 -5.94 -6.23 17.76
C ASP A 118 -7.31 -5.55 17.55
N GLY A 119 -8.18 -6.12 16.70
CA GLY A 119 -9.48 -5.55 16.36
C GLY A 119 -9.45 -4.51 15.25
N THR A 120 -8.33 -4.36 14.55
CA THR A 120 -8.14 -3.36 13.48
C THR A 120 -8.28 -4.01 12.09
N TYR A 121 -8.91 -3.28 11.15
CA TYR A 121 -9.01 -3.71 9.76
C TYR A 121 -7.82 -3.22 8.96
N TYR A 122 -7.07 -4.13 8.36
CA TYR A 122 -5.90 -3.83 7.52
C TYR A 122 -6.16 -4.13 6.05
N VAL A 123 -5.40 -3.48 5.18
CA VAL A 123 -5.27 -3.86 3.77
C VAL A 123 -3.93 -4.57 3.54
N GLY A 124 -3.95 -5.64 2.76
CA GLY A 124 -2.74 -6.35 2.36
C GLY A 124 -2.89 -7.05 1.03
N ILE A 125 -1.84 -7.75 0.62
CA ILE A 125 -1.84 -8.65 -0.54
C ILE A 125 -1.58 -10.08 -0.08
N CYS A 126 -2.38 -11.01 -0.60
CA CYS A 126 -2.28 -12.43 -0.26
C CYS A 126 -2.24 -13.27 -1.54
N ALA A 127 -1.34 -14.26 -1.60
CA ALA A 127 -1.31 -15.24 -2.68
C ALA A 127 -2.42 -16.29 -2.51
N ALA A 128 -2.98 -16.81 -3.62
CA ALA A 128 -3.93 -17.92 -3.54
C ALA A 128 -3.27 -19.17 -2.96
N GLY A 129 -3.99 -19.90 -2.11
CA GLY A 129 -3.49 -21.12 -1.46
C GLY A 129 -2.59 -20.89 -0.25
N VAL A 130 -2.20 -19.64 0.04
CA VAL A 130 -1.66 -19.28 1.36
C VAL A 130 -2.86 -19.16 2.29
N THR A 131 -2.97 -20.06 3.27
CA THR A 131 -3.93 -19.87 4.37
C THR A 131 -3.34 -18.87 5.35
N PRO A 132 -3.82 -17.62 5.39
CA PRO A 132 -3.39 -16.70 6.42
C PRO A 132 -4.02 -17.22 7.71
N GLN A 133 -3.20 -17.70 8.63
CA GLN A 133 -3.67 -18.26 9.89
C GLN A 133 -4.68 -17.32 10.59
N ARG A 134 -5.75 -17.91 11.14
CA ARG A 134 -6.80 -17.33 12.00
C ARG A 134 -7.53 -16.06 11.54
N ARG A 135 -7.25 -15.51 10.35
CA ARG A 135 -7.87 -14.26 9.88
C ARG A 135 -8.90 -14.53 8.78
N THR A 136 -10.07 -13.91 8.89
CA THR A 136 -11.05 -13.88 7.81
C THR A 136 -10.62 -12.80 6.81
N LEU A 137 -10.29 -13.21 5.59
CA LEU A 137 -9.96 -12.30 4.50
C LEU A 137 -11.19 -12.03 3.62
N SER A 138 -11.32 -10.80 3.14
CA SER A 138 -12.24 -10.44 2.06
C SER A 138 -11.44 -9.89 0.89
N ASN A 139 -11.63 -10.43 -0.31
CA ASN A 139 -11.00 -9.90 -1.52
C ASN A 139 -11.49 -8.48 -1.80
N ILE A 140 -10.57 -7.59 -2.14
CA ILE A 140 -10.87 -6.23 -2.56
C ILE A 140 -10.11 -5.90 -3.84
N THR A 141 -10.58 -4.88 -4.54
CA THR A 141 -9.84 -4.26 -5.65
C THR A 141 -9.50 -2.83 -5.25
N LEU A 142 -8.23 -2.46 -5.36
CA LEU A 142 -7.81 -1.07 -5.24
C LEU A 142 -7.82 -0.45 -6.63
N ILE A 143 -8.56 0.65 -6.80
CA ILE A 143 -8.68 1.36 -8.07
C ILE A 143 -7.99 2.71 -7.95
N ALA A 144 -7.03 2.97 -8.84
CA ALA A 144 -6.43 4.29 -9.02
C ALA A 144 -7.27 5.11 -10.01
N THR A 145 -7.79 6.25 -9.56
CA THR A 145 -8.49 7.20 -10.43
C THR A 145 -7.66 8.47 -10.59
N LYS A 146 -7.54 8.95 -11.83
CA LYS A 146 -6.88 10.22 -12.11
C LYS A 146 -7.77 11.36 -11.59
N SER A 147 -7.23 12.23 -10.74
CA SER A 147 -7.90 13.47 -10.35
C SER A 147 -7.24 14.68 -11.03
N SER A 148 -8.04 15.65 -11.43
CA SER A 148 -7.54 16.96 -11.87
C SER A 148 -6.96 17.73 -10.66
N PRO A 149 -6.05 18.70 -10.89
CA PRO A 149 -5.70 19.69 -9.87
C PRO A 149 -6.97 20.34 -9.31
N PRO A 150 -7.04 20.72 -8.02
CA PRO A 150 -8.17 21.50 -7.52
C PRO A 150 -8.29 22.78 -8.37
N THR A 151 -9.41 22.94 -9.07
CA THR A 151 -9.70 24.17 -9.80
C THR A 151 -10.02 25.25 -8.78
N GLY A 152 -9.03 26.09 -8.44
CA GLY A 152 -9.26 27.33 -7.70
C GLY A 152 -8.26 27.60 -6.57
N ARG A 153 -7.35 28.53 -6.82
CA ARG A 153 -7.29 29.80 -6.08
C ARG A 153 -6.90 30.89 -7.08
N THR A 154 -7.75 31.91 -7.14
CA THR A 154 -7.55 33.21 -7.80
C THR A 154 -6.23 33.86 -7.42
#